data_AF-A0A1V5HF73-F1
#
_entry.id   AF-A0A1V5HF73-F1
#
_cell.length_a   1.000
_cell.length_b   1.000
_cell.length_c   1.000
_cell.angle_alpha   90.00
_cell.angle_beta   90.00
_cell.angle_gamma   90.00
#
_symmetry.space_group_name_H-M   'P 1'
#
loop_
_entity.id
_entity.type
_entity.pdbx_description
1 polymer ?
#
loop_
_entity_poly.entity_id
_entity_poly.type
_entity_poly.pdbx_seq_one_letter_code
_entity_poly.pdbx_strand_id
1 'polypeptide(L)'
;MSEVAVQVRRVPAPACGSNPLRPALLTALAVLAAGLTLGEAGAQVPVGTYLYANPKTLESCPGSLRLSFSSPGDRRVVVFGRRHRKIHLPRAGTTEEQRERFKPVEAQMLDDGRTALFPHLPADLYDVLVISAADMTLHEGLQLAQESSTPPPPDAFEAVRKSLAAAGDRVGGWEAFFDTKDFLRFGMADGVGCVLVQQMRLAKAYAESGAELTGCVHAIHLCWVRPTLDAAGTWEVLVTQQLYREELPARTLFRHVFVPELGGIRVGVREIAVGPVKLE
;
A
#
# COMPACT_ATOMS: atom_id res chain seq x y z
N MET A 1 46.22 67.92 9.17
CA MET A 1 46.87 67.20 8.06
C MET A 1 45.79 66.43 7.32
N SER A 2 45.43 66.62 6.07
CA SER A 2 45.57 67.69 5.08
C SER A 2 44.47 67.40 4.04
N GLU A 3 43.82 68.46 3.55
CA GLU A 3 43.34 68.68 2.17
C GLU A 3 43.04 67.44 1.30
N VAL A 4 41.80 67.19 0.85
CA VAL A 4 40.97 67.94 -0.12
C VAL A 4 41.73 68.44 -1.36
N ALA A 5 41.49 67.77 -2.50
CA ALA A 5 41.13 68.34 -3.80
C ALA A 5 40.90 67.14 -4.75
N VAL A 6 39.91 67.10 -5.64
CA VAL A 6 39.79 67.98 -6.82
C VAL A 6 38.33 67.92 -7.34
N GLN A 7 37.79 69.11 -7.66
CA GLN A 7 36.56 69.37 -8.40
C GLN A 7 36.61 68.78 -9.83
N VAL A 8 35.52 68.71 -10.59
CA VAL A 8 35.20 69.68 -11.67
C VAL A 8 34.00 69.03 -12.38
N ARG A 9 32.78 69.58 -12.44
CA ARG A 9 32.22 70.81 -13.06
C ARG A 9 31.25 70.37 -14.18
N ARG A 10 30.07 71.00 -14.18
CA ARG A 10 28.87 70.67 -14.97
C ARG A 10 29.07 70.72 -16.49
N VAL A 11 28.25 69.94 -17.21
CA VAL A 11 27.86 70.20 -18.60
C VAL A 11 26.32 70.16 -18.69
N PRO A 12 25.68 71.09 -19.44
CA PRO A 12 24.23 71.33 -19.39
C PRO A 12 23.43 70.38 -20.29
N ALA A 13 22.12 70.34 -20.06
CA ALA A 13 21.16 69.57 -20.85
C ALA A 13 21.13 69.97 -22.33
N PRO A 14 20.91 69.01 -23.25
CA PRO A 14 20.24 69.26 -24.51
C PRO A 14 18.79 68.74 -24.48
N ALA A 15 18.01 69.38 -25.35
CA ALA A 15 16.57 69.39 -25.44
C ALA A 15 15.90 68.06 -25.82
N CYS A 16 14.61 68.00 -25.45
CA CYS A 16 13.48 67.46 -26.21
C CYS A 16 13.81 66.68 -27.49
N GLY A 17 13.56 65.38 -27.45
CA GLY A 17 13.41 64.50 -28.61
C GLY A 17 12.49 63.35 -28.25
N SER A 18 11.28 63.39 -28.77
CA SER A 18 10.18 62.43 -28.59
C SER A 18 10.55 60.98 -28.94
N ASN A 19 10.26 60.04 -28.04
CA ASN A 19 9.64 58.76 -28.39
C ASN A 19 9.09 58.04 -27.13
N PRO A 20 7.78 57.73 -27.04
CA PRO A 20 7.23 56.96 -25.95
C PRO A 20 7.47 55.47 -26.24
N LEU A 21 8.43 54.86 -25.53
CA LEU A 21 8.48 53.40 -25.48
C LEU A 21 7.29 52.91 -24.65
N ARG A 22 6.42 52.21 -25.37
CA ARG A 22 5.06 51.81 -25.04
C ARG A 22 4.98 50.97 -23.74
N PRO A 23 3.87 51.06 -22.99
CA PRO A 23 3.61 50.27 -21.79
C PRO A 23 3.43 48.75 -22.06
N ALA A 24 3.54 48.30 -23.31
CA ALA A 24 3.34 46.91 -23.69
C ALA A 24 4.52 45.97 -23.34
N LEU A 25 5.72 46.49 -23.12
CA LEU A 25 6.89 45.64 -22.80
C LEU A 25 6.92 45.22 -21.32
N LEU A 26 6.36 46.04 -20.43
CA LEU A 26 6.27 45.75 -19.00
C LEU A 26 5.15 44.75 -18.67
N THR A 27 4.07 44.72 -19.46
CA THR A 27 2.99 43.73 -19.30
C THR A 27 3.40 42.33 -19.79
N ALA A 28 4.28 42.23 -20.80
CA ALA A 28 4.74 40.95 -21.31
C ALA A 28 5.66 40.20 -20.32
N LEU A 29 6.46 40.90 -19.53
CA LEU A 29 7.28 40.28 -18.47
C LEU A 29 6.46 39.87 -17.24
N ALA A 30 5.36 40.58 -16.93
CA ALA A 30 4.47 40.20 -15.84
C ALA A 30 3.63 38.93 -16.17
N VAL A 31 3.28 38.72 -17.44
CA VAL A 31 2.59 37.49 -17.88
C VAL A 31 3.54 36.30 -17.98
N LEU A 32 4.82 36.51 -18.31
CA LEU A 32 5.83 35.43 -18.25
C LEU A 32 6.22 35.03 -16.81
N ALA A 33 6.18 35.96 -15.85
CA ALA A 33 6.45 35.67 -14.45
C ALA A 33 5.26 35.04 -13.70
N ALA A 34 4.03 35.23 -14.18
CA ALA A 34 2.83 34.56 -13.66
C ALA A 34 2.60 33.16 -14.26
N GLY A 35 3.30 32.80 -15.35
CA GLY A 35 3.19 31.49 -16.00
C GLY A 35 4.14 30.41 -15.44
N LEU A 36 5.04 30.74 -14.52
CA LEU A 36 6.06 29.83 -13.98
C LEU A 36 5.82 29.41 -12.51
N THR A 37 4.66 29.74 -11.94
CA THR A 37 4.24 29.28 -10.61
C THR A 37 3.02 28.37 -10.62
N LEU A 38 2.69 27.78 -11.78
CA LEU A 38 2.10 26.45 -11.80
C LEU A 38 3.24 25.46 -11.53
N GLY A 39 3.72 25.45 -10.28
CA GLY A 39 4.30 24.23 -9.77
C GLY A 39 3.24 23.17 -9.99
N GLU A 40 3.57 22.13 -10.76
CA GLU A 40 2.88 20.86 -10.64
C GLU A 40 2.75 20.60 -9.15
N ALA A 41 1.53 20.73 -8.62
CA ALA A 41 1.20 20.16 -7.35
C ALA A 41 1.59 18.71 -7.50
N GLY A 42 2.75 18.34 -6.95
CA GLY A 42 3.40 17.06 -7.19
C GLY A 42 2.32 16.00 -7.03
N ALA A 43 2.00 15.32 -8.14
CA ALA A 43 0.83 14.47 -8.21
C ALA A 43 0.78 13.60 -6.96
N GLN A 44 -0.24 13.81 -6.13
CA GLN A 44 -0.34 13.12 -4.86
C GLN A 44 -0.44 11.63 -5.17
N VAL A 45 0.66 10.90 -4.96
CA VAL A 45 0.69 9.45 -5.18
C VAL A 45 -0.29 8.84 -4.17
N PRO A 46 -1.34 8.14 -4.62
CA PRO A 46 -2.30 7.52 -3.71
C PRO A 46 -1.61 6.60 -2.70
N VAL A 47 -2.13 6.55 -1.48
CA VAL A 47 -1.60 5.64 -0.47
C VAL A 47 -1.72 4.20 -0.99
N GLY A 48 -0.61 3.46 -0.96
CA GLY A 48 -0.57 2.06 -1.39
C GLY A 48 -0.20 1.83 -2.85
N THR A 49 0.08 2.87 -3.66
CA THR A 49 0.43 2.69 -5.09
C THR A 49 1.64 1.78 -5.33
N TYR A 50 2.63 1.75 -4.43
CA TYR A 50 3.82 0.90 -4.57
C TYR A 50 3.63 -0.54 -4.09
N LEU A 51 2.45 -0.86 -3.55
CA LEU A 51 2.16 -2.13 -2.91
C LEU A 51 2.05 -3.28 -3.91
N TYR A 52 1.36 -3.04 -5.02
CA TYR A 52 1.06 -4.07 -6.00
C TYR A 52 2.17 -4.21 -7.03
N ALA A 53 2.30 -5.41 -7.60
CA ALA A 53 3.20 -5.68 -8.71
C ALA A 53 2.83 -4.81 -9.91
N ASN A 54 3.83 -4.26 -10.59
CA ASN A 54 3.61 -3.58 -11.86
C ASN A 54 3.15 -4.60 -12.92
N PRO A 55 1.95 -4.46 -13.53
CA PRO A 55 1.45 -5.42 -14.51
C PRO A 55 2.41 -5.68 -15.68
N LYS A 56 3.18 -4.66 -16.09
CA LYS A 56 4.15 -4.77 -17.19
C LYS A 56 5.29 -5.76 -16.90
N THR A 57 5.68 -5.90 -15.64
CA THR A 57 6.74 -6.86 -15.27
C THR A 57 6.22 -8.29 -15.29
N LEU A 58 4.90 -8.48 -15.27
CA LEU A 58 4.24 -9.77 -15.30
C LEU A 58 3.85 -10.24 -16.70
N GLU A 59 3.84 -9.39 -17.73
CA GLU A 59 3.39 -9.73 -19.12
C GLU A 59 4.05 -10.99 -19.71
N SER A 60 5.27 -11.32 -19.28
CA SER A 60 5.98 -12.54 -19.69
C SER A 60 5.45 -13.83 -19.03
N CYS A 61 4.59 -13.72 -18.03
CA CYS A 61 4.02 -14.85 -17.29
C CYS A 61 2.79 -15.41 -18.02
N PRO A 62 2.77 -16.71 -18.34
CA PRO A 62 1.69 -17.32 -19.13
C PRO A 62 0.43 -17.69 -18.32
N GLY A 63 0.48 -17.66 -16.99
CA GLY A 63 -0.66 -17.98 -16.14
C GLY A 63 -1.70 -16.87 -16.17
N SER A 64 -2.98 -17.23 -16.11
CA SER A 64 -4.09 -16.28 -16.03
C SER A 64 -5.13 -16.78 -15.03
N LEU A 65 -5.77 -15.87 -14.31
CA LEU A 65 -6.87 -16.17 -13.38
C LEU A 65 -8.06 -15.26 -13.69
N ARG A 66 -9.22 -15.88 -13.92
CA ARG A 66 -10.51 -15.22 -14.02
C ARG A 66 -11.37 -15.64 -12.83
N LEU A 67 -11.61 -14.72 -11.91
CA LEU A 67 -12.49 -14.93 -10.77
C LEU A 67 -13.84 -14.25 -11.04
N SER A 68 -14.93 -15.00 -10.94
CA SER A 68 -16.28 -14.49 -11.14
C SER A 68 -17.06 -14.44 -9.82
N PHE A 69 -17.94 -13.46 -9.69
CA PHE A 69 -18.77 -13.24 -8.53
C PHE A 69 -20.26 -13.33 -8.90
N SER A 70 -21.05 -13.87 -7.97
CA SER A 70 -22.51 -14.03 -8.16
C SER A 70 -23.25 -12.68 -8.30
N SER A 71 -22.75 -11.62 -7.67
CA SER A 71 -23.31 -10.27 -7.71
C SER A 71 -22.31 -9.24 -8.28
N PRO A 72 -22.80 -8.18 -8.96
CA PRO A 72 -21.96 -7.05 -9.34
C PRO A 72 -21.62 -6.21 -8.09
N GLY A 73 -20.67 -5.30 -8.20
CA GLY A 73 -20.37 -4.36 -7.13
C GLY A 73 -18.95 -3.81 -7.17
N ASP A 74 -18.79 -2.63 -6.60
CA ASP A 74 -17.51 -1.95 -6.48
C ASP A 74 -16.63 -2.65 -5.43
N ARG A 75 -15.53 -3.24 -5.90
CA ARG A 75 -14.64 -4.05 -5.07
C ARG A 75 -13.23 -4.04 -5.64
N ARG A 76 -12.26 -4.05 -4.74
CA ARG A 76 -10.86 -4.33 -5.07
C ARG A 76 -10.58 -5.82 -4.84
N VAL A 77 -9.93 -6.46 -5.81
CA VAL A 77 -9.56 -7.88 -5.71
C VAL A 77 -8.06 -8.01 -5.83
N VAL A 78 -7.43 -8.65 -4.84
CA VAL A 78 -5.98 -8.82 -4.76
C VAL A 78 -5.67 -10.31 -4.64
N VAL A 79 -4.74 -10.80 -5.45
CA VAL A 79 -4.17 -12.15 -5.27
C VAL A 79 -2.77 -12.08 -4.68
N PHE A 80 -2.43 -13.12 -3.91
CA PHE A 80 -1.11 -13.26 -3.33
C PHE A 80 -0.62 -14.70 -3.42
N GLY A 81 0.53 -14.87 -4.09
CA GLY A 81 1.16 -16.18 -4.32
C GLY A 81 1.86 -16.70 -3.07
N ARG A 82 1.66 -17.99 -2.76
CA ARG A 82 2.22 -18.62 -1.55
C ARG A 82 3.73 -18.81 -1.63
N ARG A 83 4.29 -19.09 -2.80
CA ARG A 83 5.73 -19.34 -2.98
C ARG A 83 6.59 -18.15 -2.58
N HIS A 84 6.07 -16.94 -2.78
CA HIS A 84 6.83 -15.69 -2.64
C HIS A 84 6.47 -14.89 -1.39
N ARG A 85 5.82 -15.55 -0.41
CA ARG A 85 5.60 -14.96 0.91
C ARG A 85 6.93 -14.58 1.53
N LYS A 86 7.00 -13.36 2.10
CA LYS A 86 8.23 -12.80 2.68
C LYS A 86 8.93 -13.70 3.70
N ILE A 87 8.21 -14.57 4.40
CA ILE A 87 8.80 -15.53 5.33
C ILE A 87 9.74 -16.55 4.65
N HIS A 88 9.54 -16.82 3.36
CA HIS A 88 10.35 -17.76 2.57
C HIS A 88 11.53 -17.08 1.84
N LEU A 89 11.62 -15.76 1.89
CA LEU A 89 12.61 -15.00 1.12
C LEU A 89 13.75 -14.52 2.04
N PRO A 90 15.02 -14.88 1.76
CA PRO A 90 16.14 -14.24 2.43
C PRO A 90 16.19 -12.76 2.03
N ARG A 91 16.38 -11.85 3.00
CA ARG A 91 16.51 -10.41 2.73
C ARG A 91 17.72 -10.08 1.85
N ALA A 92 18.76 -10.91 1.87
CA ALA A 92 19.97 -10.75 1.08
C ALA A 92 19.87 -11.48 -0.27
N GLY A 93 20.22 -10.80 -1.36
CA GLY A 93 20.42 -11.42 -2.68
C GLY A 93 19.24 -11.38 -3.66
N THR A 94 18.13 -10.69 -3.34
CA THR A 94 17.01 -10.48 -4.30
C THR A 94 17.17 -9.18 -5.06
N THR A 95 17.05 -9.23 -6.38
CA THR A 95 17.01 -8.03 -7.25
C THR A 95 15.66 -7.31 -7.13
N GLU A 96 15.60 -6.03 -7.51
CA GLU A 96 14.32 -5.29 -7.55
C GLU A 96 13.29 -5.95 -8.47
N GLU A 97 13.73 -6.46 -9.63
CA GLU A 97 12.85 -7.20 -10.55
C GLU A 97 12.25 -8.45 -9.90
N GLN A 98 13.04 -9.18 -9.10
CA GLN A 98 12.52 -10.31 -8.34
C GLN A 98 11.54 -9.86 -7.27
N ARG A 99 11.81 -8.75 -6.57
CA ARG A 99 10.92 -8.19 -5.55
C ARG A 99 9.57 -7.77 -6.11
N GLU A 100 9.53 -7.21 -7.32
CA GLU A 100 8.28 -6.89 -8.01
C GLU A 100 7.41 -8.13 -8.25
N ARG A 101 8.02 -9.27 -8.62
CA ARG A 101 7.30 -10.56 -8.81
C ARG A 101 6.74 -11.14 -7.52
N PHE A 102 7.20 -10.65 -6.37
CA PHE A 102 6.80 -11.13 -5.04
C PHE A 102 5.70 -10.27 -4.42
N LYS A 103 5.33 -9.15 -5.06
CA LYS A 103 4.25 -8.29 -4.60
C LYS A 103 2.89 -8.94 -4.85
N PRO A 104 1.87 -8.60 -4.04
CA PRO A 104 0.48 -8.90 -4.38
C PRO A 104 0.11 -8.28 -5.73
N VAL A 105 -0.87 -8.87 -6.41
CA VAL A 105 -1.34 -8.39 -7.73
C VAL A 105 -2.79 -7.96 -7.59
N GLU A 106 -3.11 -6.77 -8.09
CA GLU A 106 -4.48 -6.26 -8.16
C GLU A 106 -5.15 -6.68 -9.48
N ALA A 107 -6.43 -7.01 -9.42
CA ALA A 107 -7.20 -7.44 -10.58
C ALA A 107 -7.55 -6.26 -11.50
N GLN A 108 -7.71 -6.55 -12.78
CA GLN A 108 -8.57 -5.75 -13.64
C GLN A 108 -10.03 -6.14 -13.38
N MET A 109 -10.84 -5.20 -12.89
CA MET A 109 -12.27 -5.41 -12.72
C MET A 109 -13.01 -5.22 -14.05
N LEU A 110 -13.88 -6.18 -14.39
CA LEU A 110 -14.70 -6.23 -15.59
C LEU A 110 -16.17 -6.50 -15.20
N ASP A 111 -17.07 -6.34 -16.17
CA ASP A 111 -18.49 -6.70 -16.05
C ASP A 111 -19.17 -6.09 -14.81
N ASP A 112 -18.93 -4.80 -14.55
CA ASP A 112 -19.47 -4.07 -13.38
C ASP A 112 -19.06 -4.71 -12.04
N GLY A 113 -17.79 -5.12 -11.97
CA GLY A 113 -17.20 -5.77 -10.80
C GLY A 113 -17.55 -7.25 -10.64
N ARG A 114 -18.31 -7.85 -11.57
CA ARG A 114 -18.62 -9.29 -11.54
C ARG A 114 -17.43 -10.17 -11.85
N THR A 115 -16.44 -9.65 -12.58
CA THR A 115 -15.27 -10.43 -12.99
C THR A 115 -13.99 -9.71 -12.57
N ALA A 116 -13.12 -10.40 -11.84
CA ALA A 116 -11.76 -9.99 -11.57
C ALA A 116 -10.80 -10.79 -12.46
N LEU A 117 -10.11 -10.10 -13.36
CA LEU A 117 -9.18 -10.70 -14.30
C LEU A 117 -7.73 -10.39 -13.91
N PHE A 118 -6.92 -11.44 -13.84
CA PHE A 118 -5.48 -11.39 -13.72
C PHE A 118 -4.89 -12.01 -14.99
N PRO A 119 -4.55 -11.21 -16.01
CA PRO A 119 -4.17 -11.73 -17.32
C PRO A 119 -2.82 -12.44 -17.30
N HIS A 120 -1.94 -12.07 -16.35
CA HIS A 120 -0.58 -12.58 -16.24
C HIS A 120 -0.20 -12.82 -14.79
N LEU A 121 0.04 -14.08 -14.45
CA LEU A 121 0.48 -14.54 -13.14
C LEU A 121 1.60 -15.59 -13.28
N PRO A 122 2.66 -15.52 -12.45
CA PRO A 122 3.57 -16.63 -12.25
C PRO A 122 2.84 -17.91 -11.85
N ALA A 123 3.44 -19.07 -12.13
CA ALA A 123 2.90 -20.33 -11.65
C ALA A 123 3.04 -20.43 -10.12
N ASP A 124 1.92 -20.52 -9.40
CA ASP A 124 1.85 -20.58 -7.93
C ASP A 124 0.48 -21.08 -7.45
N LEU A 125 0.35 -21.26 -6.14
CA LEU A 125 -0.91 -21.29 -5.42
C LEU A 125 -1.23 -19.88 -4.94
N TYR A 126 -2.38 -19.34 -5.36
CA TYR A 126 -2.83 -18.01 -5.01
C TYR A 126 -3.94 -18.05 -3.99
N ASP A 127 -3.85 -17.16 -3.02
CA ASP A 127 -4.96 -16.82 -2.13
C ASP A 127 -5.47 -15.43 -2.50
N VAL A 128 -6.77 -15.18 -2.29
CA VAL A 128 -7.44 -13.96 -2.75
C VAL A 128 -8.04 -13.18 -1.58
N LEU A 129 -7.94 -11.85 -1.68
CA LEU A 129 -8.68 -10.89 -0.88
C LEU A 129 -9.65 -10.13 -1.78
N VAL A 130 -10.88 -9.94 -1.32
CA VAL A 130 -11.89 -9.09 -1.94
C VAL A 130 -12.30 -8.04 -0.91
N ILE A 131 -12.13 -6.77 -1.27
CA ILE A 131 -12.34 -5.63 -0.38
C ILE A 131 -13.45 -4.77 -0.96
N SER A 132 -14.55 -4.60 -0.22
CA SER A 132 -15.58 -3.60 -0.51
C SER A 132 -15.37 -2.41 0.43
N ALA A 133 -14.94 -1.27 -0.13
CA ALA A 133 -14.79 -0.03 0.62
C ALA A 133 -16.15 0.63 0.91
N ALA A 134 -17.15 0.40 0.06
CA ALA A 134 -18.51 0.91 0.25
C ALA A 134 -19.19 0.27 1.48
N ASP A 135 -19.07 -1.05 1.61
CA ASP A 135 -19.69 -1.82 2.69
C ASP A 135 -18.73 -2.06 3.86
N MET A 136 -17.50 -1.55 3.77
CA MET A 136 -16.40 -1.84 4.70
C MET A 136 -16.34 -3.33 5.04
N THR A 137 -16.28 -4.19 4.02
CA THR A 137 -16.17 -5.66 4.21
C THR A 137 -14.90 -6.21 3.55
N LEU A 138 -14.24 -7.13 4.24
CA LEU A 138 -13.09 -7.90 3.80
C LEU A 138 -13.47 -9.38 3.70
N HIS A 139 -13.53 -9.91 2.48
CA HIS A 139 -13.61 -11.33 2.21
C HIS A 139 -12.22 -11.88 1.89
N GLU A 140 -11.81 -12.96 2.52
CA GLU A 140 -10.46 -13.52 2.30
C GLU A 140 -10.46 -15.05 2.30
N GLY A 141 -9.59 -15.62 1.47
CA GLY A 141 -9.29 -17.05 1.41
C GLY A 141 -7.86 -17.39 1.79
N LEU A 142 -7.23 -16.59 2.65
CA LEU A 142 -5.82 -16.73 3.01
C LEU A 142 -5.56 -18.00 3.80
N GLN A 143 -4.59 -18.78 3.34
CA GLN A 143 -4.03 -19.87 4.11
C GLN A 143 -2.95 -19.32 5.04
N LEU A 144 -3.18 -19.30 6.34
CA LEU A 144 -2.22 -18.68 7.28
C LEU A 144 -1.04 -19.61 7.61
N ALA A 145 -1.29 -20.90 7.78
CA ALA A 145 -0.25 -21.90 8.02
C ALA A 145 -0.28 -23.00 6.96
N GLN A 146 0.88 -23.60 6.66
CA GLN A 146 0.85 -24.90 6.00
C GLN A 146 0.19 -25.91 6.93
N GLU A 147 -0.48 -26.93 6.38
CA GLU A 147 -1.06 -28.01 7.19
C GLU A 147 0.02 -28.60 8.09
N SER A 148 -0.03 -28.30 9.39
CA SER A 148 0.86 -28.87 10.39
C SER A 148 0.16 -30.05 11.06
N SER A 149 0.95 -31.04 11.47
CA SER A 149 0.48 -32.13 12.32
C SER A 149 0.20 -31.68 13.75
N THR A 150 0.70 -30.51 14.17
CA THR A 150 0.55 -30.00 15.53
C THR A 150 -0.35 -28.76 15.54
N PRO A 151 -1.53 -28.82 16.18
CA PRO A 151 -2.39 -27.64 16.30
C PRO A 151 -1.70 -26.56 17.15
N PRO A 152 -2.00 -25.27 16.91
CA PRO A 152 -1.52 -24.21 17.78
C PRO A 152 -2.01 -24.41 19.23
N PRO A 153 -1.26 -23.94 20.24
CA PRO A 153 -1.75 -23.89 21.61
C PRO A 153 -3.10 -23.15 21.68
N PRO A 154 -4.05 -23.60 22.52
CA PRO A 154 -5.41 -23.03 22.57
C PRO A 154 -5.46 -21.52 22.84
N ASP A 155 -4.46 -20.99 23.54
CA ASP A 155 -4.31 -19.60 23.94
C ASP A 155 -3.33 -18.80 23.07
N ALA A 156 -2.67 -19.44 22.09
CA ALA A 156 -1.63 -18.80 21.29
C ALA A 156 -2.13 -17.54 20.58
N PHE A 157 -3.34 -17.58 20.02
CA PHE A 157 -3.87 -16.42 19.31
C PHE A 157 -4.11 -15.24 20.26
N GLU A 158 -4.67 -15.50 21.44
CA GLU A 158 -4.91 -14.45 22.44
C GLU A 158 -3.59 -13.92 23.02
N ALA A 159 -2.59 -14.80 23.21
CA ALA A 159 -1.24 -14.39 23.61
C ALA A 159 -0.61 -13.47 22.56
N VAL A 160 -0.69 -13.81 21.27
CA VAL A 160 -0.24 -12.95 20.17
C VAL A 160 -0.94 -11.60 20.19
N ARG A 161 -2.27 -11.57 20.37
CA ARG A 161 -3.04 -10.32 20.46
C ARG A 161 -2.55 -9.45 21.59
N LYS A 162 -2.35 -10.01 22.79
CA LYS A 162 -1.85 -9.28 23.95
C LYS A 162 -0.44 -8.75 23.73
N SER A 163 0.46 -9.57 23.18
CA SER A 163 1.85 -9.16 22.93
C SER A 163 1.95 -8.06 21.86
N LEU A 164 1.16 -8.14 20.79
CA LEU A 164 1.29 -7.24 19.64
C LEU A 164 0.32 -6.03 19.66
N ALA A 165 -0.64 -6.01 20.59
CA ALA A 165 -1.53 -4.87 20.82
C ALA A 165 -1.02 -3.95 21.94
N ALA A 166 -0.05 -4.39 22.75
CA ALA A 166 0.45 -3.64 23.89
C ALA A 166 1.27 -2.42 23.46
N ALA A 167 0.62 -1.24 23.41
CA ALA A 167 1.19 0.04 23.01
C ALA A 167 2.33 0.60 23.90
N GLY A 168 2.88 -0.19 24.82
CA GLY A 168 3.80 0.25 25.87
C GLY A 168 5.25 0.43 25.41
N ASP A 169 5.73 -0.40 24.48
CA ASP A 169 7.12 -0.39 24.06
C ASP A 169 7.32 0.44 22.80
N ARG A 170 7.68 1.71 23.01
CA ARG A 170 8.01 2.72 21.99
C ARG A 170 9.32 2.42 21.24
N VAL A 171 9.65 1.16 20.98
CA VAL A 171 10.81 0.79 20.18
C VAL A 171 10.35 0.70 18.72
N GLY A 172 10.94 1.54 17.87
CA GLY A 172 10.57 1.72 16.47
C GLY A 172 10.55 0.40 15.69
N GLY A 173 9.35 -0.10 15.44
CA GLY A 173 9.06 -1.25 14.60
C GLY A 173 7.62 -1.67 14.85
N TRP A 174 6.81 -1.84 13.80
CA TRP A 174 5.42 -2.31 13.86
C TRP A 174 4.37 -1.40 14.53
N GLU A 175 4.68 -0.74 15.65
CA GLU A 175 3.64 -0.20 16.54
C GLU A 175 3.29 1.28 16.33
N ALA A 176 4.24 2.10 15.86
CA ALA A 176 4.13 3.57 15.93
C ALA A 176 3.23 4.22 14.86
N PHE A 177 2.91 3.53 13.75
CA PHE A 177 2.19 4.16 12.64
C PHE A 177 0.66 4.05 12.73
N PHE A 178 0.11 2.92 13.21
CA PHE A 178 -1.33 2.65 13.22
C PHE A 178 -1.92 2.75 14.62
N ASP A 179 -3.02 3.50 14.74
CA ASP A 179 -3.74 3.74 16.00
C ASP A 179 -4.51 2.51 16.46
N THR A 180 -5.10 1.78 15.52
CA THR A 180 -5.99 0.65 15.78
C THR A 180 -5.49 -0.57 15.04
N LYS A 181 -5.55 -1.72 15.71
CA LYS A 181 -5.18 -3.04 15.16
C LYS A 181 -6.27 -4.02 15.57
N ASP A 182 -6.71 -4.85 14.63
CA ASP A 182 -7.61 -5.95 14.88
C ASP A 182 -7.09 -7.22 14.22
N PHE A 183 -6.99 -8.27 15.03
CA PHE A 183 -6.38 -9.52 14.64
C PHE A 183 -7.51 -10.49 14.31
N LEU A 184 -7.56 -10.90 13.04
CA LEU A 184 -8.72 -11.57 12.46
C LEU A 184 -8.63 -13.08 12.59
N ARG A 185 -7.48 -13.63 12.20
CA ARG A 185 -7.24 -15.07 12.16
C ARG A 185 -5.78 -15.38 12.44
N PHE A 186 -5.55 -16.61 12.92
CA PHE A 186 -4.23 -17.13 13.24
C PHE A 186 -4.09 -18.55 12.71
N GLY A 187 -2.91 -18.87 12.16
CA GLY A 187 -2.48 -20.22 11.88
C GLY A 187 -1.05 -20.41 12.36
N MET A 188 -0.68 -21.64 12.71
CA MET A 188 0.68 -21.96 13.14
C MET A 188 1.18 -23.23 12.45
N ALA A 189 2.44 -23.24 12.05
CA ALA A 189 3.16 -24.41 11.58
C ALA A 189 4.63 -24.31 12.00
N ASP A 190 5.22 -25.43 12.43
CA ASP A 190 6.65 -25.55 12.71
C ASP A 190 7.21 -24.46 13.66
N GLY A 191 6.43 -24.12 14.70
CA GLY A 191 6.83 -23.10 15.69
C GLY A 191 6.66 -21.65 15.21
N VAL A 192 6.21 -21.43 13.97
CA VAL A 192 5.96 -20.11 13.39
C VAL A 192 4.46 -19.87 13.24
N GLY A 193 3.99 -18.79 13.86
CA GLY A 193 2.64 -18.29 13.69
C GLY A 193 2.54 -17.37 12.48
N CYS A 194 1.35 -17.28 11.89
CA CYS A 194 0.98 -16.35 10.85
C CYS A 194 -0.38 -15.76 11.20
N VAL A 195 -0.42 -14.44 11.28
CA VAL A 195 -1.57 -13.68 11.75
C VAL A 195 -2.07 -12.80 10.62
N LEU A 196 -3.37 -12.86 10.36
CA LEU A 196 -4.06 -11.86 9.55
C LEU A 196 -4.49 -10.72 10.46
N VAL A 197 -4.07 -9.51 10.14
CA VAL A 197 -4.36 -8.31 10.93
C VAL A 197 -4.76 -7.17 10.02
N GLN A 198 -5.84 -6.48 10.39
CA GLN A 198 -6.21 -5.21 9.81
C GLN A 198 -5.83 -4.07 10.75
N GLN A 199 -5.45 -2.94 10.17
CA GLN A 199 -4.93 -1.80 10.90
C GLN A 199 -5.51 -0.51 10.35
N MET A 200 -5.75 0.46 11.22
CA MET A 200 -6.28 1.76 10.85
C MET A 200 -5.50 2.87 11.53
N ARG A 201 -5.19 3.93 10.78
CA ARG A 201 -4.62 5.19 11.27
C ARG A 201 -5.61 6.30 10.97
N LEU A 202 -6.01 7.02 12.00
CA LEU A 202 -6.96 8.13 11.91
C LEU A 202 -6.32 9.35 11.24
N ALA A 203 -7.15 10.18 10.62
CA ALA A 203 -6.84 11.42 9.90
C ALA A 203 -6.25 12.54 10.79
N LYS A 204 -5.10 12.28 11.41
CA LYS A 204 -4.23 13.25 12.10
C LYS A 204 -2.76 13.06 11.69
N ALA A 205 -2.55 12.43 10.53
CA ALA A 205 -1.26 11.99 10.04
C ALA A 205 -1.00 12.51 8.62
N TYR A 206 0.27 12.50 8.25
CA TYR A 206 0.71 12.84 6.90
C TYR A 206 0.92 11.55 6.09
N ALA A 207 0.63 11.59 4.78
CA ALA A 207 1.03 10.56 3.84
C ALA A 207 2.56 10.48 3.73
N GLU A 208 3.10 9.42 3.10
CA GLU A 208 4.54 9.31 2.81
C GLU A 208 5.06 10.47 1.94
N SER A 209 4.17 11.12 1.17
CA SER A 209 4.43 12.33 0.39
C SER A 209 4.45 13.62 1.22
N GLY A 210 4.08 13.58 2.51
CA GLY A 210 3.94 14.76 3.37
C GLY A 210 2.60 15.49 3.26
N ALA A 211 1.69 15.03 2.40
CA ALA A 211 0.33 15.57 2.30
C ALA A 211 -0.50 15.22 3.55
N GLU A 212 -1.36 16.13 4.01
CA GLU A 212 -2.29 15.85 5.09
C GLU A 212 -3.34 14.82 4.64
N LEU A 213 -3.50 13.75 5.41
CA LEU A 213 -4.51 12.73 5.14
C LEU A 213 -5.88 13.29 5.53
N THR A 214 -6.82 13.28 4.58
CA THR A 214 -8.20 13.71 4.78
C THR A 214 -9.08 12.58 5.32
N GLY A 215 -8.69 11.34 5.05
CA GLY A 215 -9.31 10.11 5.52
C GLY A 215 -8.42 9.31 6.47
N CYS A 216 -8.88 8.11 6.82
CA CYS A 216 -8.12 7.13 7.59
C CYS A 216 -7.33 6.22 6.65
N VAL A 217 -6.09 5.90 6.99
CA VAL A 217 -5.34 4.88 6.27
C VAL A 217 -5.73 3.52 6.83
N HIS A 218 -6.31 2.69 5.98
CA HIS A 218 -6.63 1.30 6.25
C HIS A 218 -5.56 0.41 5.64
N ALA A 219 -5.19 -0.66 6.34
CA ALA A 219 -4.21 -1.62 5.86
C ALA A 219 -4.56 -3.05 6.30
N ILE A 220 -4.25 -4.02 5.44
CA ILE A 220 -4.39 -5.46 5.75
C ILE A 220 -3.03 -6.10 5.57
N HIS A 221 -2.53 -6.75 6.62
CA HIS A 221 -1.22 -7.36 6.66
C HIS A 221 -1.28 -8.84 7.03
N LEU A 222 -0.29 -9.59 6.54
CA LEU A 222 0.14 -10.85 7.13
C LEU A 222 1.38 -10.63 7.97
N CYS A 223 1.35 -11.12 9.20
CA CYS A 223 2.43 -11.03 10.16
C CYS A 223 2.88 -12.43 10.57
N TRP A 224 4.13 -12.76 10.27
CA TRP A 224 4.74 -13.97 10.79
C TRP A 224 5.37 -13.69 12.13
N VAL A 225 5.09 -14.56 13.09
CA VAL A 225 5.43 -14.39 14.49
C VAL A 225 6.04 -15.66 15.04
N ARG A 226 6.81 -15.56 16.11
CA ARG A 226 7.23 -16.73 16.88
C ARG A 226 7.14 -16.44 18.38
N PRO A 227 7.00 -17.48 19.22
CA PRO A 227 7.17 -17.31 20.65
C PRO A 227 8.58 -16.79 20.94
N THR A 228 8.70 -15.82 21.83
CA THR A 228 9.98 -15.45 22.41
C THR A 228 10.41 -16.54 23.41
N LEU A 229 11.70 -16.55 23.74
CA LEU A 229 12.24 -17.46 24.77
C LEU A 229 12.09 -16.90 26.18
N ASP A 230 11.35 -15.81 26.36
CA ASP A 230 11.19 -15.18 27.66
C ASP A 230 10.18 -15.94 28.55
N ALA A 231 10.30 -15.74 29.86
CA ALA A 231 9.35 -16.30 30.82
C ALA A 231 7.97 -15.64 30.76
N ALA A 232 7.81 -14.57 29.98
CA ALA A 232 6.57 -13.81 29.85
C ALA A 232 5.63 -14.38 28.77
N GLY A 233 6.09 -15.37 27.98
CA GLY A 233 5.27 -16.03 26.96
C GLY A 233 4.88 -15.07 25.85
N THR A 234 5.75 -14.12 25.51
CA THR A 234 5.47 -13.10 24.49
C THR A 234 5.72 -13.62 23.07
N TRP A 235 5.25 -12.87 22.08
CA TRP A 235 5.46 -13.16 20.68
C TRP A 235 6.15 -12.00 19.99
N GLU A 236 7.11 -12.30 19.12
CA GLU A 236 7.80 -11.29 18.32
C GLU A 236 7.46 -11.42 16.83
N VAL A 237 7.44 -10.28 16.13
CA VAL A 237 7.22 -10.22 14.67
C VAL A 237 8.52 -10.52 13.93
N LEU A 238 8.50 -11.58 13.12
CA LEU A 238 9.60 -11.94 12.22
C LEU A 238 9.57 -11.08 10.95
N VAL A 239 8.41 -11.03 10.30
CA VAL A 239 8.23 -10.26 9.07
C VAL A 239 6.77 -9.90 8.84
N THR A 240 6.57 -8.76 8.19
CA THR A 240 5.26 -8.26 7.78
C THR A 240 5.17 -8.15 6.26
N GLN A 241 4.06 -8.63 5.71
CA GLN A 241 3.68 -8.43 4.33
C GLN A 241 2.39 -7.61 4.30
N GLN A 242 2.43 -6.46 3.62
CA GLN A 242 1.22 -5.71 3.34
C GLN A 242 0.52 -6.35 2.13
N LEU A 243 -0.81 -6.44 2.19
CA LEU A 243 -1.67 -7.00 1.14
C LEU A 243 -2.66 -5.98 0.61
N TYR A 244 -3.03 -4.99 1.43
CA TYR A 244 -3.87 -3.87 1.04
C TYR A 244 -3.47 -2.64 1.85
N ARG A 245 -3.54 -1.46 1.23
CA ARG A 245 -3.41 -0.17 1.90
C ARG A 245 -4.12 0.90 1.10
N GLU A 246 -4.96 1.71 1.75
CA GLU A 246 -5.72 2.77 1.10
C GLU A 246 -6.15 3.84 2.11
N GLU A 247 -6.32 5.07 1.65
CA GLU A 247 -6.97 6.14 2.42
C GLU A 247 -8.48 6.11 2.14
N LEU A 248 -9.29 5.89 3.18
CA LEU A 248 -10.75 5.87 3.11
C LEU A 248 -11.34 6.86 4.12
N PRO A 249 -12.49 7.51 3.82
CA PRO A 249 -13.14 8.38 4.78
C PRO A 249 -13.67 7.63 6.02
N ALA A 250 -13.93 6.33 5.90
CA ALA A 250 -14.47 5.49 6.96
C ALA A 250 -13.52 5.40 8.17
N ARG A 251 -14.09 5.51 9.38
CA ARG A 251 -13.38 5.41 10.67
C ARG A 251 -13.64 4.08 11.39
N THR A 252 -14.08 3.09 10.65
CA THR A 252 -14.42 1.75 11.14
C THR A 252 -13.55 0.73 10.42
N LEU A 253 -13.14 -0.31 11.12
CA LEU A 253 -12.45 -1.44 10.50
C LEU A 253 -13.39 -2.23 9.59
N PHE A 254 -12.83 -3.03 8.69
CA PHE A 254 -13.61 -3.89 7.81
C PHE A 254 -14.27 -5.02 8.62
N ARG A 255 -15.53 -5.32 8.31
CA ARG A 255 -16.17 -6.57 8.70
C ARG A 255 -15.45 -7.71 7.98
N HIS A 256 -14.92 -8.67 8.73
CA HIS A 256 -14.18 -9.80 8.17
C HIS A 256 -15.09 -11.01 7.90
N VAL A 257 -14.87 -11.65 6.75
CA VAL A 257 -15.54 -12.89 6.33
C VAL A 257 -14.51 -13.83 5.70
N PHE A 258 -14.38 -15.05 6.23
CA PHE A 258 -13.53 -16.07 5.61
C PHE A 258 -14.31 -16.83 4.53
N VAL A 259 -13.75 -16.88 3.32
CA VAL A 259 -14.34 -17.52 2.14
C VAL A 259 -13.34 -18.55 1.60
N PRO A 260 -13.48 -19.85 1.92
CA PRO A 260 -12.48 -20.85 1.56
C PRO A 260 -12.29 -21.03 0.05
N GLU A 261 -13.30 -20.73 -0.77
CA GLU A 261 -13.24 -20.77 -2.23
C GLU A 261 -12.24 -19.76 -2.83
N LEU A 262 -11.84 -18.74 -2.04
CA LEU A 262 -10.83 -17.76 -2.41
C LEU A 262 -9.39 -18.22 -2.11
N GLY A 263 -9.19 -19.42 -1.58
CA GLY A 263 -7.89 -19.94 -1.16
C GLY A 263 -7.31 -21.03 -2.06
N GLY A 264 -5.99 -21.04 -2.21
CA GLY A 264 -5.25 -22.16 -2.79
C GLY A 264 -5.50 -22.41 -4.27
N ILE A 265 -5.85 -21.35 -5.01
CA ILE A 265 -6.13 -21.42 -6.44
C ILE A 265 -4.83 -21.68 -7.19
N ARG A 266 -4.71 -22.85 -7.82
CA ARG A 266 -3.51 -23.24 -8.57
C ARG A 266 -3.51 -22.61 -9.96
N VAL A 267 -2.59 -21.68 -10.18
CA VAL A 267 -2.35 -21.08 -11.50
C VAL A 267 -1.07 -21.67 -12.09
N GLY A 268 -1.18 -22.18 -13.31
CA GLY A 268 -0.07 -22.78 -14.06
C GLY A 268 0.30 -21.92 -15.26
N VAL A 269 0.23 -22.51 -16.46
CA VAL A 269 0.56 -21.86 -17.73
C VAL A 269 -0.68 -21.63 -18.63
N ARG A 270 -1.87 -21.78 -18.06
CA ARG A 270 -3.16 -21.62 -18.75
C ARG A 270 -4.08 -20.75 -17.91
N GLU A 271 -5.13 -20.22 -18.54
CA GLU A 271 -6.22 -19.56 -17.83
C GLU A 271 -6.92 -20.54 -16.89
N ILE A 272 -7.15 -20.09 -15.66
CA ILE A 272 -7.96 -20.74 -14.65
C ILE A 272 -9.18 -19.87 -14.40
N ALA A 273 -10.37 -20.46 -14.43
CA ALA A 273 -11.61 -19.80 -14.10
C ALA A 273 -12.15 -20.33 -12.77
N VAL A 274 -12.52 -19.43 -11.85
CA VAL A 274 -13.11 -19.74 -10.54
C VAL A 274 -14.41 -18.97 -10.39
N GLY A 275 -15.43 -19.61 -9.81
CA GLY A 275 -16.71 -19.00 -9.47
C GLY A 275 -17.91 -19.48 -10.32
N PRO A 276 -19.08 -18.85 -10.14
CA PRO A 276 -19.29 -17.62 -9.37
C PRO A 276 -19.13 -17.83 -7.87
N VAL A 277 -18.27 -17.03 -7.23
CA VAL A 277 -18.11 -16.98 -5.77
C VAL A 277 -19.25 -16.16 -5.16
N LYS A 278 -19.77 -16.62 -4.03
CA LYS A 278 -20.74 -15.90 -3.22
C LYS A 278 -20.02 -15.13 -2.13
N LEU A 279 -20.29 -13.84 -2.06
CA LEU A 279 -19.78 -12.93 -1.03
C LEU A 279 -20.98 -12.57 -0.15
N GLU A 280 -21.14 -13.27 0.96
CA GLU A 280 -22.18 -13.01 1.98
C GLU A 280 -21.68 -12.01 3.04
#